data_AF-A0A354B7Q1-F1
#
_entry.id   AF-A0A354B7Q1-F1
#
_cell.length_a   1.000
_cell.length_b   1.000
_cell.length_c   1.000
_cell.angle_alpha   90.00
_cell.angle_beta   90.00
_cell.angle_gamma   90.00
#
_symmetry.space_group_name_H-M   'P 1'
#
loop_
_entity.id
_entity.type
_entity.pdbx_description
1 polymer ?
#
loop_
_entity_poly.entity_id
_entity_poly.type
_entity_poly.pdbx_seq_one_letter_code
_entity_poly.pdbx_strand_id
1 'polypeptide(L)'
;QFMHDSVSVRPDRPFFLYAAFGATHAPHQAPQAYLDKYRGAFDQGWDDVRAEWFARQQELGLHIEGTQLAPRNPGVEAWDDMPEVHQRLAARLQEAFAAFLEHTDAQVGRLIDSLCDLGQLDNTIVMVLADNGASQEGGPFGVMHEMKFFNGILETPEQAIDHLDEIGGPHSHTNYPWGWAQAGNTPFKWYKQNTHEGGVHVPLVVHWPEGLGDVGGELRHQFHHVNDIAPTIYEACGVTPKDTYGGREQMPISGTSLGYTFTGTDEPSRKGVQYFEMGGHRGIWLDGWKAVTRHEAGTSFDDDTWELYHVAVDPSECTDLAASNPEKLAELIDRWWEEAELHGVLPLDDRMLQLFGTRHRDRSPHPASRRYVYRPPIAPLPSQAGASLGGRSFDAIATVRREAGQGGVLFATGTENSGIAFFVKDDHLVFDYNAFD
;
A
#
# COMPACT_ATOMS: atom_id res chain seq x y z
N GLN A 1 23.28 11.06 -5.01
CA GLN A 1 24.58 10.50 -5.44
C GLN A 1 24.46 9.75 -6.77
N PHE A 2 23.73 8.64 -6.86
CA PHE A 2 23.62 7.85 -8.12
C PHE A 2 23.25 8.68 -9.36
N MET A 3 22.27 9.60 -9.26
CA MET A 3 21.91 10.48 -10.38
C MET A 3 23.07 11.40 -10.80
N HIS A 4 23.73 12.06 -9.84
CA HIS A 4 24.90 12.92 -10.12
C HIS A 4 26.02 12.13 -10.78
N ASP A 5 26.33 10.93 -10.30
CA ASP A 5 27.38 10.09 -10.88
C ASP A 5 27.02 9.66 -12.31
N SER A 6 25.76 9.26 -12.54
CA SER A 6 25.27 8.87 -13.87
C SER A 6 25.40 10.02 -14.87
N VAL A 7 24.88 11.20 -14.52
CA VAL A 7 24.90 12.39 -15.40
C VAL A 7 26.32 12.90 -15.61
N SER A 8 27.18 12.89 -14.58
CA SER A 8 28.54 13.40 -14.69
C SER A 8 29.46 12.50 -15.53
N VAL A 9 29.28 11.18 -15.44
CA VAL A 9 30.13 10.21 -16.16
C VAL A 9 29.61 9.94 -17.56
N ARG A 10 28.28 9.87 -17.75
CA ARG A 10 27.61 9.55 -19.01
C ARG A 10 26.43 10.50 -19.27
N PRO A 11 26.69 11.80 -19.52
CA PRO A 11 25.63 12.77 -19.83
C PRO A 11 24.91 12.45 -21.15
N ASP A 12 25.47 11.56 -21.97
CA ASP A 12 24.90 11.10 -23.24
C ASP A 12 23.82 10.01 -23.08
N ARG A 13 23.50 9.59 -21.85
CA ARG A 13 22.56 8.49 -21.59
C ARG A 13 21.43 8.94 -20.67
N PRO A 14 20.16 8.56 -20.97
CA PRO A 14 19.08 8.73 -20.02
C PRO A 14 19.27 7.80 -18.81
N PHE A 15 18.57 8.09 -17.72
CA PHE A 15 18.47 7.23 -16.54
C PHE A 15 17.02 6.84 -16.27
N PHE A 16 16.84 5.72 -15.58
CA PHE A 16 15.57 5.32 -14.97
C PHE A 16 15.81 5.17 -13.47
N LEU A 17 15.00 5.88 -12.67
CA LEU A 17 15.06 5.82 -11.21
C LEU A 17 13.71 5.36 -10.68
N TYR A 18 13.71 4.25 -9.96
CA TYR A 18 12.57 3.81 -9.16
C TYR A 18 12.83 4.10 -7.69
N ALA A 19 12.19 5.15 -7.17
CA ALA A 19 12.29 5.58 -5.78
C ALA A 19 11.03 5.14 -5.00
N ALA A 20 11.01 3.89 -4.55
CA ALA A 20 9.92 3.32 -3.77
C ALA A 20 10.15 3.56 -2.27
N PHE A 21 9.56 4.63 -1.73
CA PHE A 21 9.55 4.85 -0.30
C PHE A 21 8.71 3.77 0.41
N GLY A 22 9.14 3.34 1.59
CA GLY A 22 8.28 2.54 2.48
C GLY A 22 7.21 3.39 3.17
N ALA A 23 7.31 4.71 3.06
CA ALA A 23 6.33 5.63 3.60
C ALA A 23 5.12 5.77 2.66
N THR A 24 3.91 5.95 3.17
CA THR A 24 3.52 6.03 4.60
C THR A 24 2.94 4.71 5.10
N HIS A 25 3.54 3.56 4.76
CA HIS A 25 3.13 2.29 5.35
C HIS A 25 3.35 2.31 6.86
N ALA A 26 2.54 1.57 7.61
CA ALA A 26 2.79 1.35 9.02
C ALA A 26 4.16 0.63 9.24
N PRO A 27 4.87 0.92 10.34
CA PRO A 27 4.49 1.84 11.40
C PRO A 27 4.68 3.31 11.00
N HIS A 28 3.71 4.15 11.35
CA HIS A 28 3.81 5.59 11.09
C HIS A 28 4.86 6.21 12.02
N GLN A 29 6.03 6.54 11.47
CA GLN A 29 7.16 7.08 12.22
C GLN A 29 7.77 8.29 11.48
N ALA A 30 8.09 9.35 12.22
CA ALA A 30 8.68 10.56 11.65
C ALA A 30 9.64 11.23 12.64
N PRO A 31 10.62 12.03 12.17
CA PRO A 31 11.44 12.84 13.06
C PRO A 31 10.58 13.77 13.92
N GLN A 32 10.99 14.01 15.17
CA GLN A 32 10.21 14.80 16.14
C GLN A 32 9.77 16.17 15.62
N ALA A 33 10.64 16.86 14.87
CA ALA A 33 10.33 18.17 14.32
C ALA A 33 9.17 18.18 13.30
N TYR A 34 8.83 17.04 12.71
CA TYR A 34 7.62 16.89 11.88
C TYR A 34 6.41 16.54 12.75
N LEU A 35 6.56 15.64 13.73
CA LEU A 35 5.50 15.27 14.67
C LEU A 35 4.95 16.50 15.42
N ASP A 36 5.83 17.39 15.86
CA ASP A 36 5.45 18.58 16.64
C ASP A 36 4.52 19.55 15.88
N LYS A 37 4.55 19.55 14.54
CA LYS A 37 3.71 20.43 13.71
C LYS A 37 2.23 20.07 13.72
N TYR A 38 1.92 18.80 13.95
CA TYR A 38 0.57 18.26 13.80
C TYR A 38 -0.19 18.15 15.12
N ARG A 39 0.42 18.49 16.26
CA ARG A 39 -0.24 18.40 17.58
C ARG A 39 -1.56 19.19 17.60
N GLY A 40 -2.67 18.48 17.83
CA GLY A 40 -4.03 19.00 17.86
C GLY A 40 -4.67 19.26 16.49
N ALA A 41 -3.97 18.96 15.38
CA ALA A 41 -4.46 19.27 14.03
C ALA A 41 -5.65 18.39 13.61
N PHE A 42 -5.94 17.32 14.35
CA PHE A 42 -6.97 16.34 14.02
C PHE A 42 -7.98 16.12 15.15
N ASP A 43 -8.04 17.02 16.14
CA ASP A 43 -8.95 16.94 17.29
C ASP A 43 -10.43 17.05 16.90
N GLN A 44 -10.71 17.66 15.74
CA GLN A 44 -12.06 17.76 15.16
C GLN A 44 -12.60 16.43 14.61
N GLY A 45 -11.73 15.43 14.43
CA GLY A 45 -12.16 14.09 14.04
C GLY A 45 -12.33 13.83 12.55
N TRP A 46 -12.43 12.55 12.20
CA TRP A 46 -12.46 12.11 10.81
C TRP A 46 -13.72 12.49 10.06
N ASP A 47 -14.88 12.63 10.71
CA ASP A 47 -16.13 12.98 10.02
C ASP A 47 -16.05 14.40 9.44
N ASP A 48 -15.61 15.36 10.25
CA ASP A 48 -15.43 16.75 9.85
C ASP A 48 -14.27 16.93 8.88
N VAL A 49 -13.11 16.29 9.16
CA VAL A 49 -11.96 16.34 8.23
C VAL A 49 -12.30 15.74 6.87
N ARG A 50 -13.03 14.62 6.84
CA ARG A 50 -13.47 13.98 5.60
C ARG A 50 -14.41 14.87 4.80
N ALA A 51 -15.34 15.56 5.46
CA ALA A 51 -16.22 16.52 4.82
C ALA A 51 -15.45 17.74 4.28
N GLU A 52 -14.50 18.26 5.05
CA GLU A 52 -13.63 19.38 4.64
C GLU A 52 -12.77 19.01 3.43
N TRP A 53 -12.10 17.85 3.46
CA TRP A 53 -11.28 17.38 2.35
C TRP A 53 -12.12 17.16 1.10
N PHE A 54 -13.32 16.61 1.23
CA PHE A 54 -14.21 16.44 0.09
C PHE A 54 -14.61 17.80 -0.53
N ALA A 55 -15.01 18.77 0.30
CA ALA A 55 -15.33 20.12 -0.16
C ALA A 55 -14.12 20.76 -0.86
N ARG A 56 -12.90 20.57 -0.33
CA ARG A 56 -11.68 21.08 -0.96
C ARG A 56 -11.38 20.40 -2.29
N GLN A 57 -11.58 19.09 -2.39
CA GLN A 57 -11.40 18.35 -3.65
C GLN A 57 -12.40 18.83 -4.72
N GLN A 58 -13.64 19.18 -4.33
CA GLN A 58 -14.64 19.80 -5.22
C GLN A 58 -14.19 21.18 -5.70
N GLU A 59 -13.69 22.04 -4.80
CA GLU A 59 -13.16 23.36 -5.15
C GLU A 59 -11.98 23.29 -6.13
N LEU A 60 -11.14 22.26 -6.00
CA LEU A 60 -9.99 22.03 -6.87
C LEU A 60 -10.36 21.34 -8.20
N GLY A 61 -11.62 20.91 -8.37
CA GLY A 61 -12.08 20.23 -9.58
C GLY A 61 -11.56 18.78 -9.72
N LEU A 62 -11.10 18.16 -8.64
CA LEU A 62 -10.53 16.80 -8.69
C LEU A 62 -11.58 15.73 -9.03
N HIS A 63 -12.85 16.02 -8.75
CA HIS A 63 -13.97 15.12 -8.95
C HIS A 63 -14.91 15.64 -10.02
N ILE A 64 -15.62 14.71 -10.66
CA ILE A 64 -16.71 15.02 -11.59
C ILE A 64 -17.83 15.72 -10.82
N GLU A 65 -18.44 16.73 -11.44
CA GLU A 65 -19.58 17.45 -10.86
C GLU A 65 -20.69 16.47 -10.44
N GLY A 66 -21.18 16.60 -9.22
CA GLY A 66 -22.21 15.71 -8.67
C GLY A 66 -21.68 14.45 -7.98
N THR A 67 -20.35 14.23 -7.94
CA THR A 67 -19.74 13.21 -7.07
C THR A 67 -20.24 13.37 -5.64
N GLN A 68 -20.47 12.26 -4.95
CA GLN A 68 -20.99 12.25 -3.58
C GLN A 68 -19.92 11.79 -2.60
N LEU A 69 -20.07 12.19 -1.33
CA LEU A 69 -19.26 11.64 -0.26
C LEU A 69 -19.86 10.30 0.17
N ALA A 70 -19.13 9.19 -0.02
CA ALA A 70 -19.64 7.87 0.36
C ALA A 70 -19.97 7.81 1.85
N PRO A 71 -21.03 7.09 2.26
CA PRO A 71 -21.37 6.95 3.67
C PRO A 71 -20.22 6.31 4.45
N ARG A 72 -20.24 6.45 5.78
CA ARG A 72 -19.31 5.72 6.65
C ARG A 72 -19.38 4.22 6.36
N ASN A 73 -18.22 3.59 6.26
CA ASN A 73 -18.14 2.14 6.09
C ASN A 73 -18.75 1.46 7.32
N PRO A 74 -19.47 0.32 7.16
CA PRO A 74 -19.91 -0.51 8.27
C PRO A 74 -18.80 -0.76 9.29
N GLY A 75 -19.07 -0.46 10.56
CA GLY A 75 -18.11 -0.60 11.67
C GLY A 75 -17.33 0.67 12.03
N VAL A 76 -17.41 1.74 11.22
CA VAL A 76 -16.83 3.04 11.56
C VAL A 76 -17.83 3.84 12.42
N GLU A 77 -17.47 4.05 13.69
CA GLU A 77 -18.24 4.87 14.63
C GLU A 77 -18.21 6.35 14.23
N ALA A 78 -19.26 7.10 14.60
CA ALA A 78 -19.24 8.55 14.42
C ALA A 78 -18.26 9.15 15.43
N TRP A 79 -17.47 10.13 15.03
CA TRP A 79 -16.45 10.73 15.90
C TRP A 79 -17.06 11.22 17.23
N ASP A 80 -18.17 11.95 17.16
CA ASP A 80 -18.85 12.55 18.31
C ASP A 80 -19.47 11.52 19.28
N ASP A 81 -19.70 10.29 18.82
CA ASP A 81 -20.27 9.21 19.65
C ASP A 81 -19.18 8.45 20.42
N MET A 82 -17.91 8.59 20.03
CA MET A 82 -16.80 7.87 20.66
C MET A 82 -16.43 8.42 22.04
N PRO A 83 -15.92 7.56 22.94
CA PRO A 83 -15.28 8.02 24.17
C PRO A 83 -14.08 8.93 23.90
N GLU A 84 -13.89 9.96 24.74
CA GLU A 84 -12.78 10.93 24.64
C GLU A 84 -11.40 10.25 24.56
N VAL A 85 -11.20 9.15 25.30
CA VAL A 85 -9.94 8.39 25.26
C VAL A 85 -9.67 7.76 23.88
N HIS A 86 -10.73 7.36 23.16
CA HIS A 86 -10.62 6.82 21.79
C HIS A 86 -10.31 7.94 20.80
N GLN A 87 -10.99 9.08 20.93
CA GLN A 87 -10.74 10.27 20.09
C GLN A 87 -9.29 10.75 20.21
N ARG A 88 -8.76 10.86 21.44
CA ARG A 88 -7.38 11.29 21.69
C ARG A 88 -6.34 10.36 21.08
N LEU A 89 -6.54 9.04 21.20
CA LEU A 89 -5.66 8.05 20.57
C LEU A 89 -5.73 8.15 19.04
N ALA A 90 -6.94 8.17 18.49
CA ALA A 90 -7.16 8.26 17.06
C ALA A 90 -6.53 9.52 16.44
N ALA A 91 -6.72 10.68 17.07
CA ALA A 91 -6.10 11.93 16.63
C ALA A 91 -4.57 11.82 16.62
N ARG A 92 -3.97 11.33 17.71
CA ARG A 92 -2.52 11.17 17.81
C ARG A 92 -1.93 10.23 16.75
N LEU A 93 -2.64 9.14 16.42
CA LEU A 93 -2.24 8.22 15.35
C LEU A 93 -2.26 8.91 13.96
N GLN A 94 -3.26 9.77 13.71
CA GLN A 94 -3.36 10.55 12.48
C GLN A 94 -2.27 11.64 12.39
N GLU A 95 -1.91 12.28 13.51
CA GLU A 95 -0.79 13.22 13.56
C GLU A 95 0.52 12.58 13.11
N ALA A 96 0.79 11.34 13.56
CA ALA A 96 1.98 10.60 13.15
C ALA A 96 1.97 10.24 11.66
N PHE A 97 0.81 9.85 11.12
CA PHE A 97 0.64 9.62 9.68
C PHE A 97 0.94 10.91 8.89
N ALA A 98 0.35 12.04 9.27
CA ALA A 98 0.54 13.31 8.59
C ALA A 98 2.00 13.78 8.63
N ALA A 99 2.67 13.64 9.77
CA ALA A 99 4.09 13.92 9.90
C ALA A 99 4.95 13.02 9.01
N PHE A 100 4.61 11.74 8.88
CA PHE A 100 5.34 10.81 8.02
C PHE A 100 5.14 11.16 6.54
N LEU A 101 3.93 11.56 6.15
CA LEU A 101 3.62 12.04 4.80
C LEU A 101 4.42 13.30 4.47
N GLU A 102 4.42 14.32 5.32
CA GLU A 102 5.18 15.55 5.10
C GLU A 102 6.69 15.30 5.04
N HIS A 103 7.21 14.42 5.90
CA HIS A 103 8.63 14.04 5.85
C HIS A 103 8.98 13.33 4.54
N THR A 104 8.06 12.52 4.00
CA THR A 104 8.21 11.85 2.71
C THR A 104 8.22 12.84 1.56
N ASP A 105 7.28 13.80 1.56
CA ASP A 105 7.23 14.89 0.60
C ASP A 105 8.54 15.70 0.60
N ALA A 106 9.10 16.00 1.77
CA ALA A 106 10.41 16.64 1.87
C ALA A 106 11.55 15.82 1.23
N GLN A 107 11.47 14.48 1.25
CA GLN A 107 12.45 13.64 0.54
C GLN A 107 12.24 13.63 -0.97
N VAL A 108 10.97 13.69 -1.43
CA VAL A 108 10.65 13.90 -2.86
C VAL A 108 11.20 15.24 -3.32
N GLY A 109 11.00 16.31 -2.56
CA GLY A 109 11.56 17.64 -2.83
C GLY A 109 13.07 17.61 -3.07
N ARG A 110 13.83 16.90 -2.23
CA ARG A 110 15.29 16.74 -2.42
C ARG A 110 15.67 16.05 -3.74
N LEU A 111 14.84 15.11 -4.24
CA LEU A 111 15.05 14.47 -5.54
C LEU A 111 14.79 15.48 -6.67
N ILE A 112 13.71 16.26 -6.58
CA ILE A 112 13.37 17.29 -7.54
C ILE A 112 14.43 18.40 -7.58
N ASP A 113 14.88 18.88 -6.43
CA ASP A 113 15.98 19.86 -6.33
C ASP A 113 17.24 19.34 -7.01
N SER A 114 17.58 18.06 -6.81
CA SER A 114 18.74 17.44 -7.46
C SER A 114 18.60 17.40 -9.00
N LEU A 115 17.39 17.18 -9.52
CA LEU A 115 17.13 17.23 -10.96
C LEU A 115 17.24 18.66 -11.51
N CYS A 116 16.81 19.67 -10.74
CA CYS A 116 16.97 21.08 -11.08
C CYS A 116 18.44 21.46 -11.15
N ASP A 117 19.22 21.13 -10.12
CA ASP A 117 20.66 21.43 -10.04
C ASP A 117 21.46 20.80 -11.18
N LEU A 118 21.03 19.62 -11.65
CA LEU A 118 21.63 18.93 -12.80
C LEU A 118 21.13 19.46 -14.16
N GLY A 119 20.14 20.36 -14.17
CA GLY A 119 19.49 20.84 -15.40
C GLY A 119 18.79 19.72 -16.17
N GLN A 120 18.27 18.70 -15.46
CA GLN A 120 17.63 17.52 -16.07
C GLN A 120 16.11 17.49 -15.88
N LEU A 121 15.55 18.34 -15.01
CA LEU A 121 14.13 18.28 -14.64
C LEU A 121 13.19 18.42 -15.85
N ASP A 122 13.46 19.38 -16.75
CA ASP A 122 12.55 19.70 -17.87
C ASP A 122 12.36 18.50 -18.83
N ASN A 123 13.41 17.69 -19.02
CA ASN A 123 13.40 16.48 -19.84
C ASN A 123 13.32 15.18 -19.00
N THR A 124 12.83 15.26 -17.76
CA THR A 124 12.58 14.08 -16.93
C THR A 124 11.08 13.91 -16.72
N ILE A 125 10.57 12.73 -17.06
CA ILE A 125 9.21 12.33 -16.66
C ILE A 125 9.25 11.89 -15.21
N VAL A 126 8.61 12.68 -14.34
CA VAL A 126 8.39 12.34 -12.94
C VAL A 126 6.96 11.86 -12.78
N MET A 127 6.78 10.65 -12.24
CA MET A 127 5.48 10.09 -11.89
C MET A 127 5.47 9.78 -10.40
N VAL A 128 4.54 10.39 -9.65
CA VAL A 128 4.34 10.13 -8.21
C VAL A 128 2.96 9.53 -8.02
N LEU A 129 2.89 8.38 -7.35
CA LEU A 129 1.66 7.67 -7.07
C LEU A 129 1.76 6.90 -5.75
N ALA A 130 0.59 6.65 -5.14
CA ALA A 130 0.47 5.63 -4.10
C ALA A 130 0.28 4.24 -4.74
N ASP A 131 0.60 3.17 -4.01
CA ASP A 131 0.50 1.79 -4.49
C ASP A 131 -0.88 1.16 -4.21
N ASN A 132 -1.66 1.72 -3.29
CA ASN A 132 -3.03 1.34 -2.93
C ASN A 132 -3.69 2.45 -2.10
N GLY A 133 -4.99 2.31 -1.82
CA GLY A 133 -5.68 3.17 -0.87
C GLY A 133 -5.22 2.97 0.58
N ALA A 134 -5.75 3.78 1.50
CA ALA A 134 -5.40 3.77 2.92
C ALA A 134 -5.59 2.40 3.59
N SER A 135 -4.68 2.02 4.49
CA SER A 135 -4.70 0.71 5.18
C SER A 135 -5.79 0.59 6.25
N GLN A 136 -6.49 -0.54 6.26
CA GLN A 136 -7.46 -0.91 7.31
C GLN A 136 -6.87 -1.73 8.46
N GLU A 137 -5.56 -1.97 8.45
CA GLU A 137 -4.89 -2.93 9.35
C GLU A 137 -4.76 -2.41 10.79
N GLY A 138 -5.12 -1.15 11.06
CA GLY A 138 -5.26 -0.63 12.42
C GLY A 138 -6.60 -0.96 13.10
N GLY A 139 -7.56 -1.56 12.39
CA GLY A 139 -8.82 -1.97 12.99
C GLY A 139 -9.73 -0.79 13.39
N PRO A 140 -10.76 -1.02 14.22
CA PRO A 140 -11.71 0.01 14.61
C PRO A 140 -11.10 1.14 15.46
N PHE A 141 -10.01 0.86 16.19
CA PHE A 141 -9.45 1.78 17.20
C PHE A 141 -8.05 2.28 16.88
N GLY A 142 -7.36 1.69 15.90
CA GLY A 142 -5.92 1.82 15.75
C GLY A 142 -5.17 0.88 16.69
N VAL A 143 -3.86 0.78 16.49
CA VAL A 143 -2.96 -0.09 17.28
C VAL A 143 -1.66 0.64 17.56
N MET A 144 -1.07 0.42 18.74
CA MET A 144 0.31 0.80 19.05
C MET A 144 1.32 -0.13 18.39
N HIS A 145 0.89 -1.35 18.05
CA HIS A 145 1.75 -2.35 17.46
C HIS A 145 1.04 -3.21 16.40
N GLU A 146 1.34 -2.98 15.11
CA GLU A 146 0.64 -3.62 13.97
C GLU A 146 0.72 -5.15 14.00
N MET A 147 1.83 -5.71 14.49
CA MET A 147 1.97 -7.16 14.59
C MET A 147 0.93 -7.78 15.56
N LYS A 148 0.30 -7.00 16.46
CA LYS A 148 -0.85 -7.49 17.25
C LYS A 148 -2.04 -7.83 16.33
N PHE A 149 -2.31 -7.05 15.28
CA PHE A 149 -3.33 -7.34 14.27
C PHE A 149 -3.06 -8.67 13.57
N PHE A 150 -1.83 -8.89 13.07
CA PHE A 150 -1.45 -10.14 12.42
C PHE A 150 -1.44 -11.36 13.35
N ASN A 151 -1.44 -11.16 14.67
CA ASN A 151 -1.52 -12.22 15.69
C ASN A 151 -2.92 -12.34 16.34
N GLY A 152 -3.91 -11.55 15.91
CA GLY A 152 -5.27 -11.56 16.48
C GLY A 152 -5.35 -11.08 17.94
N ILE A 153 -4.39 -10.26 18.38
CA ILE A 153 -4.35 -9.66 19.71
C ILE A 153 -5.02 -8.29 19.62
N LEU A 154 -6.08 -8.09 20.41
CA LEU A 154 -6.74 -6.79 20.53
C LEU A 154 -6.05 -5.95 21.62
N GLU A 155 -5.72 -4.71 21.30
CA GLU A 155 -5.31 -3.68 22.24
C GLU A 155 -6.43 -2.64 22.33
N THR A 156 -6.88 -2.31 23.54
CA THR A 156 -7.94 -1.31 23.71
C THR A 156 -7.37 0.09 23.84
N PRO A 157 -8.11 1.15 23.47
CA PRO A 157 -7.66 2.52 23.66
C PRO A 157 -7.31 2.86 25.11
N GLU A 158 -8.00 2.27 26.08
CA GLU A 158 -7.73 2.46 27.51
C GLU A 158 -6.36 1.92 27.94
N GLN A 159 -5.80 0.95 27.19
CA GLN A 159 -4.45 0.43 27.41
C GLN A 159 -3.41 1.26 26.65
N ALA A 160 -3.72 1.65 25.41
CA ALA A 160 -2.80 2.38 24.54
C ALA A 160 -2.59 3.85 24.96
N ILE A 161 -3.54 4.45 25.68
CA ILE A 161 -3.49 5.88 26.02
C ILE A 161 -2.28 6.28 26.86
N ASP A 162 -1.75 5.36 27.68
CA ASP A 162 -0.59 5.60 28.53
C ASP A 162 0.71 5.79 27.72
N HIS A 163 0.69 5.40 26.44
CA HIS A 163 1.83 5.46 25.51
C HIS A 163 1.64 6.48 24.38
N LEU A 164 0.69 7.42 24.50
CA LEU A 164 0.39 8.43 23.47
C LEU A 164 1.62 9.22 22.98
N ASP A 165 2.57 9.48 23.86
CA ASP A 165 3.75 10.29 23.53
C ASP A 165 4.85 9.48 22.82
N GLU A 166 4.71 8.16 22.76
CA GLU A 166 5.60 7.27 21.99
C GLU A 166 5.18 7.18 20.51
N ILE A 167 3.91 7.48 20.20
CA ILE A 167 3.34 7.42 18.85
C ILE A 167 4.13 8.31 17.88
N GLY A 168 4.58 7.71 16.78
CA GLY A 168 5.43 8.37 15.78
C GLY A 168 6.92 8.20 16.03
N GLY A 169 7.30 7.79 17.23
CA GLY A 169 8.68 7.53 17.64
C GLY A 169 9.14 6.11 17.31
N PRO A 170 10.45 5.82 17.50
CA PRO A 170 11.06 4.53 17.16
C PRO A 170 10.51 3.35 17.98
N HIS A 171 9.94 3.64 19.16
CA HIS A 171 9.38 2.65 20.10
C HIS A 171 7.90 2.33 19.83
N SER A 172 7.31 2.90 18.78
CA SER A 172 5.91 2.65 18.40
C SER A 172 5.85 1.91 17.07
N HIS A 173 4.91 0.96 16.92
CA HIS A 173 4.67 0.25 15.68
C HIS A 173 3.25 0.47 15.15
N THR A 174 2.84 1.74 15.08
CA THR A 174 1.42 2.11 15.04
C THR A 174 0.74 2.04 13.67
N ASN A 175 -0.57 1.79 13.67
CA ASN A 175 -1.46 2.04 12.54
C ASN A 175 -2.77 2.71 13.02
N TYR A 176 -3.37 3.57 12.21
CA TYR A 176 -4.54 4.38 12.55
C TYR A 176 -5.88 3.61 12.43
N PRO A 177 -6.97 4.10 13.05
CA PRO A 177 -8.29 3.45 12.94
C PRO A 177 -8.91 3.55 11.54
N TRP A 178 -9.89 2.69 11.28
CA TRP A 178 -10.72 2.68 10.06
C TRP A 178 -11.32 4.04 9.70
N GLY A 179 -11.70 4.86 10.68
CA GLY A 179 -12.22 6.21 10.42
C GLY A 179 -11.21 7.09 9.68
N TRP A 180 -9.95 7.11 10.11
CA TRP A 180 -8.88 7.83 9.44
C TRP A 180 -8.48 7.21 8.11
N ALA A 181 -8.52 5.87 8.00
CA ALA A 181 -8.32 5.21 6.72
C ALA A 181 -9.40 5.64 5.70
N GLN A 182 -10.66 5.77 6.12
CA GLN A 182 -11.74 6.17 5.21
C GLN A 182 -11.64 7.66 4.85
N ALA A 183 -11.24 8.50 5.81
CA ALA A 183 -10.92 9.89 5.54
C ALA A 183 -9.77 10.01 4.52
N GLY A 184 -8.72 9.21 4.62
CA GLY A 184 -7.63 9.15 3.65
C GLY A 184 -8.06 8.77 2.23
N ASN A 185 -9.15 8.01 2.10
CA ASN A 185 -9.72 7.57 0.82
C ASN A 185 -10.85 8.47 0.31
N THR A 186 -11.04 9.66 0.87
CA THR A 186 -12.14 10.56 0.49
C THR A 186 -12.15 10.81 -1.03
N PRO A 187 -13.30 10.61 -1.71
CA PRO A 187 -14.66 10.41 -1.17
C PRO A 187 -15.11 8.95 -1.05
N PHE A 188 -14.24 7.99 -1.33
CA PHE A 188 -14.59 6.60 -1.62
C PHE A 188 -14.94 5.76 -0.38
N LYS A 189 -15.51 4.58 -0.64
CA LYS A 189 -15.75 3.51 0.33
C LYS A 189 -14.59 2.49 0.33
N TRP A 190 -14.45 1.79 1.46
CA TRP A 190 -13.43 0.77 1.69
C TRP A 190 -11.97 1.25 1.57
N TYR A 191 -11.03 0.29 1.51
CA TYR A 191 -9.63 0.47 1.89
C TYR A 191 -8.70 -0.39 1.02
N LYS A 192 -7.39 -0.28 1.29
CA LYS A 192 -6.37 -1.26 0.90
C LYS A 192 -6.89 -2.69 1.04
N GLN A 193 -6.53 -3.55 0.08
CA GLN A 193 -6.98 -4.94 -0.11
C GLN A 193 -8.36 -5.10 -0.75
N ASN A 194 -9.21 -4.06 -0.82
CA ASN A 194 -10.49 -4.14 -1.53
C ASN A 194 -10.38 -3.66 -2.99
N THR A 195 -11.34 -4.06 -3.83
CA THR A 195 -11.43 -3.73 -5.26
C THR A 195 -12.35 -2.53 -5.56
N HIS A 196 -13.06 -2.04 -4.54
CA HIS A 196 -13.77 -0.76 -4.54
C HIS A 196 -12.83 0.43 -4.67
N GLU A 197 -13.34 1.60 -5.04
CA GLU A 197 -12.50 2.77 -5.36
C GLU A 197 -11.61 3.19 -4.18
N GLY A 198 -12.02 3.03 -2.92
CA GLY A 198 -11.14 3.33 -1.78
C GLY A 198 -9.95 2.37 -1.62
N GLY A 199 -9.94 1.25 -2.34
CA GLY A 199 -8.78 0.34 -2.39
C GLY A 199 -7.88 0.54 -3.60
N VAL A 200 -8.44 0.99 -4.73
CA VAL A 200 -7.75 1.00 -6.04
C VAL A 200 -7.62 2.37 -6.69
N HIS A 201 -8.35 3.39 -6.22
CA HIS A 201 -8.26 4.76 -6.72
C HIS A 201 -7.21 5.52 -5.91
N VAL A 202 -6.09 5.81 -6.55
CA VAL A 202 -4.92 6.45 -5.94
C VAL A 202 -4.52 7.69 -6.73
N PRO A 203 -3.90 8.71 -6.09
CA PRO A 203 -3.40 9.86 -6.82
C PRO A 203 -2.28 9.45 -7.77
N LEU A 204 -2.25 10.06 -8.96
CA LEU A 204 -1.12 10.03 -9.88
C LEU A 204 -0.83 11.47 -10.31
N VAL A 205 0.38 11.95 -10.04
CA VAL A 205 0.90 13.21 -10.56
C VAL A 205 1.96 12.90 -11.59
N VAL A 206 1.81 13.46 -12.80
CA VAL A 206 2.79 13.38 -13.87
C VAL A 206 3.35 14.77 -14.17
N HIS A 207 4.67 14.89 -14.15
CA HIS A 207 5.39 16.11 -14.48
C HIS A 207 6.44 15.82 -15.55
N TRP A 208 6.35 16.51 -16.69
CA TRP A 208 7.32 16.45 -17.78
C TRP A 208 7.23 17.72 -18.64
N PRO A 209 7.95 18.80 -18.29
CA PRO A 209 7.79 20.10 -18.93
C PRO A 209 7.98 20.07 -20.45
N GLU A 210 9.03 19.42 -20.94
CA GLU A 210 9.29 19.33 -22.39
C GLU A 210 8.26 18.49 -23.15
N GLY A 211 7.65 17.49 -22.52
CA GLY A 211 6.69 16.60 -23.19
C GLY A 211 5.22 16.98 -23.02
N LEU A 212 4.87 17.69 -21.94
CA LEU A 212 3.51 18.19 -21.71
C LEU A 212 3.29 19.57 -22.33
N GLY A 213 4.33 20.41 -22.42
CA GLY A 213 4.21 21.77 -22.95
C GLY A 213 3.10 22.57 -22.24
N ASP A 214 2.26 23.24 -23.02
CA ASP A 214 1.24 24.18 -22.51
C ASP A 214 0.05 23.51 -21.79
N VAL A 215 -0.09 22.18 -21.86
CA VAL A 215 -1.17 21.45 -21.15
C VAL A 215 -0.73 20.90 -19.80
N GLY A 216 0.47 21.25 -19.34
CA GLY A 216 0.95 20.94 -17.99
C GLY A 216 0.16 21.68 -16.91
N GLY A 217 -0.03 21.03 -15.76
CA GLY A 217 -0.79 21.59 -14.63
C GLY A 217 -2.32 21.38 -14.71
N GLU A 218 -2.81 20.79 -15.79
CA GLU A 218 -4.23 20.48 -16.01
C GLU A 218 -4.61 19.10 -15.45
N LEU A 219 -5.89 18.93 -15.09
CA LEU A 219 -6.43 17.65 -14.59
C LEU A 219 -6.75 16.68 -15.74
N ARG A 220 -6.80 15.38 -15.41
CA ARG A 220 -7.18 14.28 -16.32
C ARG A 220 -8.14 13.34 -15.59
N HIS A 221 -9.25 13.00 -16.22
CA HIS A 221 -10.29 12.14 -15.66
C HIS A 221 -10.45 10.81 -16.40
N GLN A 222 -9.59 10.54 -17.39
CA GLN A 222 -9.59 9.27 -18.12
C GLN A 222 -9.20 8.14 -17.19
N PHE A 223 -9.97 7.04 -17.25
CA PHE A 223 -9.65 5.85 -16.46
C PHE A 223 -8.35 5.21 -16.93
N HIS A 224 -7.46 4.97 -15.96
CA HIS A 224 -6.17 4.30 -16.12
C HIS A 224 -5.84 3.46 -14.89
N HIS A 225 -4.90 2.53 -15.06
CA HIS A 225 -4.45 1.61 -14.01
C HIS A 225 -2.92 1.46 -14.05
N VAL A 226 -2.30 1.01 -12.96
CA VAL A 226 -0.83 0.98 -12.84
C VAL A 226 -0.11 0.17 -13.93
N ASN A 227 -0.78 -0.82 -14.55
CA ASN A 227 -0.23 -1.55 -15.70
C ASN A 227 -0.01 -0.68 -16.94
N ASP A 228 -0.58 0.53 -16.98
CA ASP A 228 -0.44 1.51 -18.05
C ASP A 228 0.87 2.31 -17.97
N ILE A 229 1.56 2.29 -16.81
CA ILE A 229 2.81 3.05 -16.61
C ILE A 229 3.92 2.53 -17.51
N ALA A 230 4.11 1.20 -17.59
CA ALA A 230 5.14 0.59 -18.42
C ALA A 230 5.00 0.90 -19.92
N PRO A 231 3.85 0.69 -20.59
CA PRO A 231 3.68 1.08 -21.99
C PRO A 231 3.83 2.58 -22.20
N THR A 232 3.44 3.43 -21.24
CA THR A 232 3.64 4.88 -21.31
C THR A 232 5.13 5.25 -21.33
N ILE A 233 5.94 4.64 -20.47
CA ILE A 233 7.39 4.84 -20.45
C ILE A 233 8.02 4.36 -21.77
N TYR A 234 7.60 3.19 -22.28
CA TYR A 234 8.08 2.68 -23.56
C TYR A 234 7.75 3.61 -24.72
N GLU A 235 6.51 4.12 -24.79
CA GLU A 235 6.09 5.10 -25.79
C GLU A 235 6.93 6.38 -25.71
N ALA A 236 7.08 6.95 -24.52
CA ALA A 236 7.86 8.17 -24.31
C ALA A 236 9.34 8.01 -24.68
N CYS A 237 9.92 6.83 -24.45
CA CYS A 237 11.29 6.51 -24.84
C CYS A 237 11.45 6.05 -26.29
N GLY A 238 10.37 5.90 -27.06
CA GLY A 238 10.41 5.34 -28.42
C GLY A 238 10.90 3.88 -28.45
N VAL A 239 10.64 3.11 -27.40
CA VAL A 239 11.09 1.72 -27.24
C VAL A 239 9.96 0.76 -27.62
N THR A 240 10.24 -0.12 -28.58
CA THR A 240 9.36 -1.27 -28.84
C THR A 240 9.78 -2.44 -27.93
N PRO A 241 8.92 -2.92 -27.03
CA PRO A 241 9.20 -4.11 -26.23
C PRO A 241 9.35 -5.32 -27.15
N LYS A 242 10.29 -6.21 -26.83
CA LYS A 242 10.54 -7.41 -27.64
C LYS A 242 9.52 -8.49 -27.30
N ASP A 243 9.12 -9.30 -28.27
CA ASP A 243 8.30 -10.49 -27.98
C ASP A 243 9.08 -11.58 -27.24
N THR A 244 10.41 -11.56 -27.38
CA THR A 244 11.31 -12.54 -26.75
C THR A 244 12.52 -11.90 -26.07
N TYR A 245 12.92 -12.49 -24.95
CA TYR A 245 14.15 -12.12 -24.23
C TYR A 245 14.91 -13.38 -23.81
N GLY A 246 16.19 -13.48 -24.18
CA GLY A 246 17.01 -14.66 -23.87
C GLY A 246 16.46 -15.98 -24.42
N GLY A 247 15.75 -15.95 -25.56
CA GLY A 247 15.13 -17.12 -26.17
C GLY A 247 13.81 -17.57 -25.52
N ARG A 248 13.23 -16.77 -24.62
CA ARG A 248 11.93 -17.02 -23.98
C ARG A 248 10.91 -16.00 -24.45
N GLU A 249 9.69 -16.45 -24.69
CA GLU A 249 8.53 -15.59 -24.93
C GLU A 249 8.23 -14.76 -23.69
N GLN A 250 7.91 -13.48 -23.89
CA GLN A 250 7.51 -12.57 -22.83
C GLN A 250 5.99 -12.52 -22.72
N MET A 251 5.50 -12.27 -21.51
CA MET A 251 4.09 -11.96 -21.32
C MET A 251 3.73 -10.68 -22.09
N PRO A 252 2.56 -10.62 -22.75
CA PRO A 252 2.10 -9.40 -23.38
C PRO A 252 1.99 -8.26 -22.37
N ILE A 253 2.25 -7.04 -22.82
CA ILE A 253 1.93 -5.84 -22.04
C ILE A 253 0.40 -5.69 -22.05
N SER A 254 -0.22 -5.80 -20.88
CA SER A 254 -1.68 -5.72 -20.72
C SER A 254 -2.21 -4.29 -20.51
N GLY A 255 -1.32 -3.33 -20.28
CA GLY A 255 -1.71 -1.92 -20.11
C GLY A 255 -1.89 -1.18 -21.43
N THR A 256 -2.65 -0.10 -21.37
CA THR A 256 -2.82 0.89 -22.44
C THR A 256 -2.07 2.15 -22.05
N SER A 257 -1.12 2.59 -22.89
CA SER A 257 -0.40 3.84 -22.62
C SER A 257 -1.34 5.02 -22.37
N LEU A 258 -1.03 5.82 -21.35
CA LEU A 258 -1.71 7.09 -21.07
C LEU A 258 -1.07 8.28 -21.81
N GLY A 259 -0.05 8.05 -22.63
CA GLY A 259 0.70 9.10 -23.33
C GLY A 259 -0.16 10.02 -24.21
N TYR A 260 -1.31 9.56 -24.70
CA TYR A 260 -2.26 10.40 -25.42
C TYR A 260 -2.83 11.56 -24.59
N THR A 261 -2.87 11.41 -23.26
CA THR A 261 -3.32 12.46 -22.33
C THR A 261 -2.27 13.57 -22.16
N PHE A 262 -1.05 13.38 -22.65
CA PHE A 262 0.02 14.38 -22.60
C PHE A 262 -0.14 15.46 -23.67
N THR A 263 -0.92 15.21 -24.71
CA THR A 263 -1.19 16.17 -25.79
C THR A 263 -2.62 16.73 -25.78
N GLY A 264 -3.52 16.16 -24.98
CA GLY A 264 -4.92 16.59 -24.88
C GLY A 264 -5.53 16.24 -23.54
N THR A 265 -6.44 17.10 -23.04
CA THR A 265 -7.07 16.95 -21.72
C THR A 265 -8.40 16.19 -21.76
N ASP A 266 -9.13 16.30 -22.87
CA ASP A 266 -10.54 15.89 -22.97
C ASP A 266 -10.76 14.69 -23.91
N GLU A 267 -9.68 14.00 -24.31
CA GLU A 267 -9.82 12.78 -25.12
C GLU A 267 -10.54 11.68 -24.32
N PRO A 268 -11.43 10.89 -24.94
CA PRO A 268 -12.00 9.71 -24.30
C PRO A 268 -10.90 8.74 -23.85
N SER A 269 -11.14 7.99 -22.76
CA SER A 269 -10.17 6.97 -22.35
C SER A 269 -9.93 5.96 -23.48
N ARG A 270 -8.66 5.66 -23.73
CA ARG A 270 -8.26 4.59 -24.67
C ARG A 270 -8.24 3.21 -24.01
N LYS A 271 -8.43 3.14 -22.70
CA LYS A 271 -8.51 1.88 -21.95
C LYS A 271 -9.92 1.34 -22.06
N GLY A 272 -10.06 0.11 -22.56
CA GLY A 272 -11.37 -0.53 -22.74
C GLY A 272 -11.82 -1.36 -21.54
N VAL A 273 -10.90 -2.08 -20.90
CA VAL A 273 -11.22 -2.99 -19.79
C VAL A 273 -10.11 -3.00 -18.74
N GLN A 274 -10.48 -3.21 -17.47
CA GLN A 274 -9.56 -3.54 -16.40
C GLN A 274 -10.25 -4.41 -15.36
N TYR A 275 -9.76 -5.64 -15.16
CA TYR A 275 -10.19 -6.47 -14.05
C TYR A 275 -9.34 -6.20 -12.79
N PHE A 276 -9.89 -6.56 -11.64
CA PHE A 276 -9.28 -6.50 -10.32
C PHE A 276 -9.59 -7.80 -9.58
N GLU A 277 -8.61 -8.35 -8.88
CA GLU A 277 -8.77 -9.45 -7.94
C GLU A 277 -7.77 -9.27 -6.79
N MET A 278 -8.24 -9.41 -5.55
CA MET A 278 -7.40 -9.44 -4.37
C MET A 278 -8.08 -10.24 -3.27
N GLY A 279 -7.52 -11.39 -2.91
CA GLY A 279 -7.99 -12.18 -1.77
C GLY A 279 -9.44 -12.67 -1.93
N GLY A 280 -9.90 -12.86 -3.16
CA GLY A 280 -11.28 -13.21 -3.48
C GLY A 280 -12.20 -12.01 -3.72
N HIS A 281 -11.82 -10.78 -3.34
CA HIS A 281 -12.53 -9.59 -3.77
C HIS A 281 -12.34 -9.38 -5.27
N ARG A 282 -13.40 -9.01 -5.98
CA ARG A 282 -13.40 -8.95 -7.45
C ARG A 282 -13.95 -7.61 -7.91
N GLY A 283 -13.48 -7.15 -9.05
CA GLY A 283 -14.02 -5.96 -9.70
C GLY A 283 -13.63 -5.90 -11.16
N ILE A 284 -14.44 -5.23 -11.97
CA ILE A 284 -14.12 -4.93 -13.36
C ILE A 284 -14.62 -3.54 -13.72
N TRP A 285 -13.75 -2.77 -14.37
CA TRP A 285 -14.13 -1.58 -15.09
C TRP A 285 -14.25 -1.90 -16.58
N LEU A 286 -15.33 -1.45 -17.21
CA LEU A 286 -15.63 -1.62 -18.64
C LEU A 286 -16.40 -0.39 -19.14
N ASP A 287 -15.78 0.41 -20.01
CA ASP A 287 -16.39 1.57 -20.69
C ASP A 287 -17.19 2.51 -19.75
N GLY A 288 -16.60 2.86 -18.60
CA GLY A 288 -17.19 3.79 -17.62
C GLY A 288 -18.18 3.15 -16.65
N TRP A 289 -18.40 1.83 -16.74
CA TRP A 289 -19.14 1.03 -15.77
C TRP A 289 -18.18 0.23 -14.91
N LYS A 290 -18.57 -0.02 -13.66
CA LYS A 290 -17.83 -0.87 -12.74
C LYS A 290 -18.76 -1.84 -12.04
N ALA A 291 -18.44 -3.13 -12.10
CA ALA A 291 -19.05 -4.14 -11.25
C ALA A 291 -18.02 -4.56 -10.21
N VAL A 292 -18.45 -4.72 -8.95
CA VAL A 292 -17.54 -4.97 -7.84
C VAL A 292 -18.21 -5.83 -6.77
N THR A 293 -17.44 -6.67 -6.10
CA THR A 293 -17.93 -7.46 -4.96
C THR A 293 -16.86 -7.65 -3.90
N ARG A 294 -17.31 -7.72 -2.65
CA ARG A 294 -16.47 -8.02 -1.49
C ARG A 294 -16.78 -9.41 -0.95
N HIS A 295 -15.90 -10.35 -1.26
CA HIS A 295 -15.94 -11.71 -0.75
C HIS A 295 -15.70 -11.83 0.77
N GLU A 296 -16.39 -12.77 1.41
CA GLU A 296 -16.12 -13.22 2.78
C GLU A 296 -15.31 -14.52 2.73
N ALA A 297 -14.05 -14.48 3.18
CA ALA A 297 -13.16 -15.64 3.09
C ALA A 297 -13.75 -16.89 3.76
N GLY A 298 -13.72 -18.02 3.05
CA GLY A 298 -14.25 -19.31 3.45
C GLY A 298 -15.69 -19.58 3.03
N THR A 299 -16.38 -18.63 2.39
CA THR A 299 -17.71 -18.84 1.79
C THR A 299 -17.59 -19.20 0.30
N SER A 300 -18.72 -19.54 -0.34
CA SER A 300 -18.72 -19.77 -1.78
C SER A 300 -18.64 -18.43 -2.52
N PHE A 301 -17.80 -18.35 -3.55
CA PHE A 301 -17.77 -17.20 -4.47
C PHE A 301 -19.09 -16.99 -5.23
N ASP A 302 -19.96 -18.01 -5.29
CA ASP A 302 -21.29 -17.92 -5.89
C ASP A 302 -22.30 -17.19 -4.97
N ASP A 303 -21.99 -17.09 -3.68
CA ASP A 303 -22.85 -16.41 -2.69
C ASP A 303 -22.54 -14.90 -2.60
N ASP A 304 -21.47 -14.45 -3.26
CA ASP A 304 -21.05 -13.05 -3.25
C ASP A 304 -22.08 -12.16 -3.94
N THR A 305 -22.44 -11.06 -3.27
CA THR A 305 -23.33 -10.04 -3.84
C THR A 305 -22.51 -9.06 -4.66
N TRP A 306 -22.86 -8.90 -5.94
CA TRP A 306 -22.26 -7.92 -6.83
C TRP A 306 -23.04 -6.61 -6.81
N GLU A 307 -22.29 -5.51 -6.76
CA GLU A 307 -22.77 -4.14 -6.93
C GLU A 307 -22.43 -3.64 -8.35
N LEU A 308 -23.22 -2.71 -8.89
CA LEU A 308 -22.97 -2.09 -10.20
C LEU A 308 -22.99 -0.56 -10.10
N TYR A 309 -21.99 0.09 -10.68
CA TYR A 309 -21.84 1.55 -10.69
C TYR A 309 -21.56 2.07 -12.10
N HIS A 310 -22.09 3.25 -12.43
CA HIS A 310 -21.64 4.00 -13.60
C HIS A 310 -20.60 5.04 -13.16
N VAL A 311 -19.36 4.60 -12.96
CA VAL A 311 -18.29 5.40 -12.35
C VAL A 311 -17.85 6.62 -13.17
N ALA A 312 -18.20 6.68 -14.46
CA ALA A 312 -18.02 7.89 -15.27
C ALA A 312 -18.92 9.06 -14.85
N VAL A 313 -19.96 8.82 -14.04
CA VAL A 313 -20.83 9.87 -13.48
C VAL A 313 -20.99 9.79 -11.96
N ASP A 314 -20.70 8.63 -11.35
CA ASP A 314 -20.62 8.42 -9.90
C ASP A 314 -19.28 7.73 -9.55
N PRO A 315 -18.16 8.48 -9.56
CA PRO A 315 -16.85 7.89 -9.26
C PRO A 315 -16.76 7.42 -7.80
N SER A 316 -17.67 7.86 -6.93
CA SER A 316 -17.68 7.50 -5.50
C SER A 316 -18.33 6.16 -5.17
N GLU A 317 -18.91 5.46 -6.15
CA GLU A 317 -19.65 4.19 -5.96
C GLU A 317 -20.78 4.31 -4.91
N CYS A 318 -21.52 5.42 -4.92
CA CYS A 318 -22.58 5.67 -3.94
C CYS A 318 -23.94 5.11 -4.35
N THR A 319 -24.21 5.02 -5.66
CA THR A 319 -25.51 4.61 -6.20
C THR A 319 -25.40 3.23 -6.84
N ASP A 320 -25.75 2.18 -6.09
CA ASP A 320 -25.79 0.83 -6.65
C ASP A 320 -26.96 0.68 -7.65
N LEU A 321 -26.61 0.39 -8.89
CA LEU A 321 -27.52 0.23 -10.02
C LEU A 321 -27.85 -1.23 -10.32
N ALA A 322 -27.29 -2.19 -9.59
CA ALA A 322 -27.43 -3.63 -9.87
C ALA A 322 -28.89 -4.07 -10.07
N ALA A 323 -29.78 -3.69 -9.14
CA ALA A 323 -31.20 -4.05 -9.20
C ALA A 323 -31.94 -3.41 -10.39
N SER A 324 -31.50 -2.22 -10.83
CA SER A 324 -32.12 -1.47 -11.92
C SER A 324 -31.56 -1.82 -13.30
N ASN A 325 -30.34 -2.35 -13.35
CA ASN A 325 -29.62 -2.68 -14.59
C ASN A 325 -29.02 -4.10 -14.53
N PRO A 326 -29.83 -5.15 -14.28
CA PRO A 326 -29.32 -6.52 -14.07
C PRO A 326 -28.63 -7.10 -15.30
N GLU A 327 -29.07 -6.75 -16.51
CA GLU A 327 -28.43 -7.19 -17.76
C GLU A 327 -27.01 -6.62 -17.90
N LYS A 328 -26.82 -5.34 -17.53
CA LYS A 328 -25.50 -4.70 -17.56
C LYS A 328 -24.57 -5.30 -16.50
N LEU A 329 -25.11 -5.63 -15.33
CA LEU A 329 -24.33 -6.31 -14.30
C LEU A 329 -23.87 -7.70 -14.78
N ALA A 330 -24.76 -8.48 -15.38
CA ALA A 330 -24.41 -9.80 -15.92
C ALA A 330 -23.32 -9.71 -17.00
N GLU A 331 -23.42 -8.74 -17.91
CA GLU A 331 -22.39 -8.45 -18.93
C GLU A 331 -21.01 -8.22 -18.30
N LEU A 332 -20.93 -7.40 -17.26
CA LEU A 332 -19.65 -7.11 -16.59
C LEU A 332 -19.13 -8.34 -15.83
N ILE A 333 -19.99 -9.11 -15.16
CA ILE A 333 -19.58 -10.34 -14.46
C ILE A 333 -19.01 -11.36 -15.46
N ASP A 334 -19.68 -11.59 -16.59
CA ASP A 334 -19.18 -12.49 -17.64
C ASP A 334 -17.82 -12.00 -18.16
N ARG A 335 -17.69 -10.70 -18.42
CA ARG A 335 -16.43 -10.10 -18.85
C ARG A 335 -15.32 -10.27 -17.81
N TRP A 336 -15.63 -10.20 -16.53
CA TRP A 336 -14.64 -10.42 -15.46
C TRP A 336 -14.08 -11.84 -15.51
N TRP A 337 -14.93 -12.86 -15.74
CA TRP A 337 -14.48 -14.25 -15.85
C TRP A 337 -13.60 -14.48 -17.07
N GLU A 338 -13.91 -13.86 -18.22
CA GLU A 338 -13.07 -13.92 -19.42
C GLU A 338 -11.67 -13.35 -19.17
N GLU A 339 -11.60 -12.17 -18.55
CA GLU A 339 -10.34 -11.50 -18.21
C GLU A 339 -9.55 -12.30 -17.15
N ALA A 340 -10.24 -12.89 -16.18
CA ALA A 340 -9.63 -13.74 -15.16
C ALA A 340 -8.97 -14.99 -15.77
N GLU A 341 -9.60 -15.63 -16.74
CA GLU A 341 -9.02 -16.77 -17.46
C GLU A 341 -7.83 -16.33 -18.33
N LEU A 342 -8.00 -15.24 -19.10
CA LEU A 342 -6.96 -14.70 -19.97
C LEU A 342 -5.67 -14.34 -19.21
N HIS A 343 -5.83 -13.79 -18.01
CA HIS A 343 -4.72 -13.28 -17.20
C HIS A 343 -4.26 -14.23 -16.09
N GLY A 344 -4.78 -15.47 -16.05
CA GLY A 344 -4.30 -16.52 -15.14
C GLY A 344 -4.63 -16.27 -13.66
N VAL A 345 -5.75 -15.60 -13.40
CA VAL A 345 -6.27 -15.35 -12.04
C VAL A 345 -6.76 -16.65 -11.38
N LEU A 346 -7.23 -17.60 -12.20
CA LEU A 346 -7.88 -18.82 -11.72
C LEU A 346 -6.86 -19.93 -11.36
N PRO A 347 -7.13 -20.75 -10.33
CA PRO A 347 -8.30 -20.70 -9.43
C PRO A 347 -8.19 -19.57 -8.39
N LEU A 348 -9.34 -19.06 -7.95
CA LEU A 348 -9.40 -18.08 -6.86
C LEU A 348 -8.91 -18.69 -5.53
N ASP A 349 -8.25 -17.86 -4.72
CA ASP A 349 -7.59 -18.25 -3.48
C ASP A 349 -7.76 -17.15 -2.41
N ASP A 350 -8.71 -17.38 -1.50
CA ASP A 350 -9.14 -16.46 -0.44
C ASP A 350 -8.39 -16.68 0.89
N ARG A 351 -7.33 -17.49 0.88
CA ARG A 351 -6.63 -17.90 2.11
C ARG A 351 -5.87 -16.77 2.82
N MET A 352 -5.69 -15.61 2.17
CA MET A 352 -5.11 -14.39 2.74
C MET A 352 -3.85 -14.64 3.60
N LEU A 353 -3.91 -14.39 4.91
CA LEU A 353 -2.78 -14.53 5.84
C LEU A 353 -2.17 -15.95 5.85
N GLN A 354 -2.95 -16.98 5.54
CA GLN A 354 -2.45 -18.36 5.49
C GLN A 354 -1.44 -18.56 4.34
N LEU A 355 -1.46 -17.71 3.30
CA LEU A 355 -0.49 -17.74 2.20
C LEU A 355 0.91 -17.33 2.65
N PHE A 356 1.02 -16.51 3.70
CA PHE A 356 2.30 -16.09 4.28
C PHE A 356 2.96 -17.17 5.16
N GLY A 357 2.24 -18.25 5.45
CA GLY A 357 2.79 -19.38 6.21
C GLY A 357 3.99 -20.02 5.51
N THR A 358 5.00 -20.41 6.29
CA THR A 358 6.19 -21.09 5.77
C THR A 358 5.83 -22.38 5.02
N ARG A 359 6.11 -22.41 3.70
CA ARG A 359 5.93 -23.59 2.86
C ARG A 359 7.25 -24.33 2.66
N HIS A 360 7.33 -25.56 3.17
CA HIS A 360 8.51 -26.40 3.02
C HIS A 360 8.53 -27.11 1.67
N ARG A 361 9.50 -26.75 0.81
CA ARG A 361 9.66 -27.36 -0.53
C ARG A 361 11.11 -27.34 -0.99
N ASP A 362 11.46 -28.29 -1.84
CA ASP A 362 12.80 -28.35 -2.43
C ASP A 362 13.13 -27.07 -3.22
N ARG A 363 14.41 -26.66 -3.15
CA ARG A 363 14.93 -25.44 -3.81
C ARG A 363 14.25 -24.14 -3.37
N SER A 364 13.66 -24.10 -2.18
CA SER A 364 13.22 -22.85 -1.53
C SER A 364 14.10 -22.52 -0.32
N PRO A 365 14.04 -21.27 0.19
CA PRO A 365 14.67 -20.91 1.47
C PRO A 365 14.25 -21.80 2.65
N HIS A 366 13.09 -22.46 2.55
CA HIS A 366 12.59 -23.43 3.51
C HIS A 366 12.63 -24.85 2.92
N PRO A 367 13.81 -25.51 2.89
CA PRO A 367 13.95 -26.82 2.27
C PRO A 367 13.09 -27.87 2.97
N ALA A 368 12.67 -28.91 2.25
CA ALA A 368 11.91 -30.03 2.80
C ALA A 368 12.67 -30.76 3.93
N SER A 369 14.01 -30.78 3.87
CA SER A 369 14.88 -31.31 4.93
C SER A 369 14.85 -30.50 6.23
N ARG A 370 14.33 -29.27 6.20
CA ARG A 370 14.31 -28.30 7.30
C ARG A 370 15.69 -28.02 7.89
N ARG A 371 16.75 -28.30 7.12
CA ARG A 371 18.13 -28.01 7.50
C ARG A 371 18.58 -26.70 6.86
N TYR A 372 18.93 -25.75 7.70
CA TYR A 372 19.44 -24.45 7.30
C TYR A 372 20.95 -24.40 7.57
N VAL A 373 21.71 -23.86 6.63
CA VAL A 373 23.17 -23.69 6.79
C VAL A 373 23.54 -22.28 6.36
N TYR A 374 23.75 -21.41 7.35
CA TYR A 374 24.22 -20.05 7.15
C TYR A 374 25.74 -19.99 7.32
N ARG A 375 26.45 -19.30 6.43
CA ARG A 375 27.92 -19.22 6.44
C ARG A 375 28.36 -17.76 6.54
N PRO A 376 29.19 -17.38 7.53
CA PRO A 376 29.72 -16.03 7.61
C PRO A 376 30.81 -15.77 6.56
N PRO A 377 31.01 -14.51 6.13
CA PRO A 377 30.14 -13.37 6.43
C PRO A 377 28.82 -13.47 5.66
N ILE A 378 27.71 -13.13 6.32
CA ILE A 378 26.39 -13.08 5.70
C ILE A 378 25.73 -11.76 6.09
N ALA A 379 24.98 -11.18 5.16
CA ALA A 379 24.12 -10.04 5.44
C ALA A 379 22.97 -10.46 6.40
N PRO A 380 22.32 -9.49 7.08
CA PRO A 380 21.08 -9.76 7.80
C PRO A 380 20.09 -10.54 6.92
N LEU A 381 19.53 -11.62 7.47
CA LEU A 381 18.57 -12.45 6.77
C LEU A 381 17.17 -11.93 7.02
N PRO A 382 16.34 -11.74 5.98
CA PRO A 382 14.92 -11.48 6.20
C PRO A 382 14.28 -12.70 6.88
N SER A 383 13.26 -12.45 7.72
CA SER A 383 12.55 -13.50 8.48
C SER A 383 12.05 -14.65 7.57
N GLN A 384 11.61 -14.33 6.35
CA GLN A 384 11.14 -15.28 5.33
C GLN A 384 12.24 -16.20 4.75
N ALA A 385 13.51 -15.91 5.00
CA ALA A 385 14.64 -16.77 4.63
C ALA A 385 15.27 -17.48 5.86
N GLY A 386 14.78 -17.16 7.06
CA GLY A 386 15.20 -17.73 8.33
C GLY A 386 14.60 -19.11 8.58
N ALA A 387 15.13 -19.81 9.58
CA ALA A 387 14.46 -20.98 10.13
C ALA A 387 13.14 -20.56 10.80
N SER A 388 12.02 -21.07 10.32
CA SER A 388 10.69 -20.70 10.84
C SER A 388 10.42 -21.36 12.19
N LEU A 389 10.22 -20.53 13.22
CA LEU A 389 9.89 -20.94 14.59
C LEU A 389 8.43 -20.63 14.99
N GLY A 390 7.70 -19.87 14.17
CA GLY A 390 6.35 -19.40 14.48
C GLY A 390 5.31 -20.52 14.56
N GLY A 391 4.28 -20.30 15.41
CA GLY A 391 3.08 -21.14 15.50
C GLY A 391 3.29 -22.55 16.05
N ARG A 392 4.37 -22.78 16.82
CA ARG A 392 4.70 -24.12 17.38
C ARG A 392 5.57 -24.03 18.62
N SER A 393 5.50 -25.06 19.47
CA SER A 393 6.50 -25.31 20.52
C SER A 393 7.81 -25.77 19.89
N PHE A 394 8.94 -25.46 20.53
CA PHE A 394 10.26 -25.89 20.08
C PHE A 394 11.19 -26.14 21.27
N ASP A 395 12.17 -27.03 21.05
CA ASP A 395 13.34 -27.18 21.91
C ASP A 395 14.55 -26.57 21.18
N ALA A 396 15.32 -25.72 21.86
CA ALA A 396 16.54 -25.13 21.32
C ALA A 396 17.78 -25.79 21.94
N ILE A 397 18.54 -26.52 21.14
CA ILE A 397 19.79 -27.16 21.55
C ILE A 397 20.93 -26.56 20.74
N ALA A 398 21.93 -26.00 21.43
CA ALA A 398 23.09 -25.38 20.81
C ALA A 398 24.40 -26.01 21.33
N THR A 399 25.33 -26.27 20.41
CA THR A 399 26.73 -26.56 20.77
C THR A 399 27.57 -25.37 20.34
N VAL A 400 28.11 -24.65 21.31
CA VAL A 400 28.87 -23.40 21.08
C VAL A 400 30.32 -23.62 21.51
N ARG A 401 31.27 -23.34 20.60
CA ARG A 401 32.69 -23.27 20.95
C ARG A 401 33.02 -21.82 21.30
N ARG A 402 33.38 -21.56 22.55
CA ARG A 402 33.76 -20.24 23.09
C ARG A 402 34.73 -20.41 24.25
N GLU A 403 35.45 -19.35 24.59
CA GLU A 403 36.23 -19.25 25.83
C GLU A 403 35.40 -18.61 26.95
N ALA A 404 35.79 -18.83 28.22
CA ALA A 404 35.15 -18.17 29.36
C ALA A 404 35.26 -16.64 29.23
N GLY A 405 34.21 -15.92 29.60
CA GLY A 405 34.11 -14.47 29.43
C GLY A 405 33.74 -13.98 28.00
N GLN A 406 33.71 -14.83 26.97
CA GLN A 406 33.26 -14.43 25.62
C GLN A 406 31.73 -14.41 25.50
N GLY A 407 31.09 -13.25 25.55
CA GLY A 407 29.63 -13.11 25.37
C GLY A 407 29.21 -12.89 23.92
N GLY A 408 27.89 -12.91 23.66
CA GLY A 408 27.32 -12.51 22.38
C GLY A 408 26.04 -13.26 21.98
N VAL A 409 25.40 -12.76 20.92
CA VAL A 409 24.18 -13.34 20.35
C VAL A 409 24.50 -14.61 19.58
N LEU A 410 23.80 -15.69 19.89
CA LEU A 410 23.88 -16.98 19.20
C LEU A 410 22.82 -17.10 18.11
N PHE A 411 21.61 -16.61 18.40
CA PHE A 411 20.48 -16.56 17.50
C PHE A 411 19.58 -15.40 17.91
N ALA A 412 19.10 -14.63 16.94
CA ALA A 412 18.04 -13.67 17.15
C ALA A 412 17.13 -13.64 15.92
N THR A 413 15.84 -13.50 16.16
CA THR A 413 14.84 -13.26 15.11
C THR A 413 13.77 -12.34 15.66
N GLY A 414 13.32 -11.39 14.84
CA GLY A 414 12.36 -10.37 15.23
C GLY A 414 12.95 -8.97 15.16
N THR A 415 12.32 -8.06 15.89
CA THR A 415 12.68 -6.65 16.00
C THR A 415 12.77 -6.29 17.49
N GLU A 416 13.05 -5.02 17.79
CA GLU A 416 12.90 -4.43 19.14
C GLU A 416 11.51 -4.69 19.75
N ASN A 417 10.53 -4.85 18.86
CA ASN A 417 9.11 -4.72 19.05
C ASN A 417 8.44 -6.09 19.31
N SER A 418 9.00 -7.16 18.73
CA SER A 418 8.67 -8.54 19.06
C SER A 418 9.75 -9.48 18.53
N GLY A 419 10.05 -10.55 19.26
CA GLY A 419 11.08 -11.48 18.83
C GLY A 419 11.65 -12.35 19.94
N ILE A 420 12.65 -13.13 19.58
CA ILE A 420 13.44 -13.92 20.53
C ILE A 420 14.93 -13.74 20.28
N ALA A 421 15.70 -13.80 21.36
CA ALA A 421 17.15 -13.86 21.31
C ALA A 421 17.70 -14.93 22.28
N PHE A 422 18.65 -15.72 21.79
CA PHE A 422 19.52 -16.57 22.60
C PHE A 422 20.92 -15.94 22.58
N PHE A 423 21.47 -15.65 23.75
CA PHE A 423 22.80 -15.05 23.86
C PHE A 423 23.52 -15.51 25.12
N VAL A 424 24.84 -15.39 25.11
CA VAL A 424 25.67 -15.65 26.30
C VAL A 424 26.03 -14.33 26.96
N LYS A 425 25.69 -14.19 28.24
CA LYS A 425 26.04 -13.04 29.09
C LYS A 425 26.54 -13.54 30.43
N ASP A 426 27.69 -13.03 30.88
CA ASP A 426 28.32 -13.42 32.15
C ASP A 426 28.48 -14.94 32.32
N ASP A 427 28.91 -15.63 31.25
CA ASP A 427 29.04 -17.09 31.16
C ASP A 427 27.73 -17.90 31.33
N HIS A 428 26.57 -17.24 31.30
CA HIS A 428 25.25 -17.87 31.32
C HIS A 428 24.57 -17.78 29.95
N LEU A 429 23.85 -18.84 29.58
CA LEU A 429 22.93 -18.80 28.45
C LEU A 429 21.66 -18.06 28.89
N VAL A 430 21.32 -17.02 28.16
CA VAL A 430 20.13 -16.20 28.37
C VAL A 430 19.18 -16.41 27.19
N PHE A 431 17.90 -16.53 27.51
CA PHE A 431 16.79 -16.47 26.58
C PHE A 431 15.99 -15.22 26.89
N ASP A 432 15.78 -14.40 25.87
CA ASP A 432 14.94 -13.22 25.94
C ASP A 432 13.81 -13.34 24.91
N TYR A 433 12.61 -12.98 25.32
CA TYR A 433 11.39 -13.05 24.53
C TYR A 433 10.62 -11.76 24.71
N ASN A 434 10.49 -11.00 23.62
CA ASN A 434 9.61 -9.84 23.58
C ASN A 434 8.30 -10.23 22.86
N ALA A 435 7.18 -10.03 23.55
CA ALA A 435 5.83 -10.18 23.03
C ALA A 435 5.05 -8.85 23.10
N PHE A 436 5.60 -7.79 22.50
CA PHE A 436 5.04 -6.45 22.45
C PHE A 436 5.08 -5.70 23.81
N ASP A 437 6.08 -6.03 24.64
CA ASP A 437 6.40 -5.40 25.92
C ASP A 437 7.42 -4.26 25.78
#